data_AF-A0A0E3L928-F1
#
_entry.id   AF-A0A0E3L928-F1
#
_cell.length_a   1.000
_cell.length_b   1.000
_cell.length_c   1.000
_cell.angle_alpha   90.00
_cell.angle_beta   90.00
_cell.angle_gamma   90.00
#
_symmetry.space_group_name_H-M   'P 1'
#
loop_
_entity.id
_entity.type
_entity.pdbx_description
1 polymer ?
#
loop_
_entity_poly.entity_id
_entity_poly.type
_entity_poly.pdbx_seq_one_letter_code
_entity_poly.pdbx_strand_id
1 'polypeptide(L)'
;MLVVPLLEKYKKYLIWSYRTLGFFQTAGKFSFLFLLMILFNLYELAYYVPEVEKLSKFQTYLDTYWFNLGLMAAGALVLTLLFGLIHRLLDRSNKFNLITLLETGFPELKTRLATAYDNSQNINIVTKKLLEEVNIQLSGIKIRKIVPKKQIFRSFVIFLLAAGAVTFCIHEGFSFDVYPSQLIDELLDNMSDLNARAAYEEKEEVVPDSRYRVEAVIIKNGDKVEMKINPSLGLGFTSQVDADTEKNFNESKSGLEDEFRQSQTYSENLPEEYESLIKQYFEALSS
;
A
#
# COMPACT_ATOMS: atom_id res chain seq x y z
N MET A 1 -27.38 -14.38 48.52
CA MET A 1 -26.30 -14.66 47.53
C MET A 1 -26.77 -14.25 46.12
N LEU A 2 -27.05 -12.97 45.89
CA LEU A 2 -27.81 -12.50 44.70
C LEU A 2 -27.01 -11.61 43.73
N VAL A 3 -25.92 -10.98 44.18
CA VAL A 3 -25.08 -10.09 43.36
C VAL A 3 -24.42 -10.83 42.20
N VAL A 4 -23.80 -11.99 42.47
CA VAL A 4 -23.07 -12.80 41.48
C VAL A 4 -23.94 -13.22 40.28
N PRO A 5 -25.14 -13.83 40.44
CA PRO A 5 -25.97 -14.21 39.29
C PRO A 5 -26.52 -13.02 38.49
N LEU A 6 -26.77 -11.86 39.12
CA LEU A 6 -27.11 -10.64 38.38
C LEU A 6 -25.94 -10.13 37.54
N LEU A 7 -24.73 -10.14 38.12
CA LEU A 7 -23.51 -9.71 37.45
C LEU A 7 -23.18 -10.62 36.25
N GLU A 8 -23.38 -11.93 36.39
CA GLU A 8 -23.21 -12.90 35.31
C GLU A 8 -24.25 -12.71 34.19
N LYS A 9 -25.52 -12.44 34.54
CA LYS A 9 -26.58 -12.09 33.58
C LYS A 9 -26.21 -10.84 32.77
N TYR A 10 -25.69 -9.81 33.42
CA TYR A 10 -25.21 -8.60 32.75
C TYR A 10 -23.96 -8.87 31.90
N LYS A 11 -23.03 -9.70 32.37
CA LYS A 11 -21.86 -10.16 31.60
C LYS A 11 -22.26 -10.86 30.32
N LYS A 12 -23.17 -11.84 30.38
CA LYS A 12 -23.66 -12.56 29.19
C LYS A 12 -24.33 -11.61 28.20
N TYR A 13 -25.15 -10.67 28.68
CA TYR A 13 -25.84 -9.69 27.83
C TYR A 13 -24.86 -8.68 27.17
N LEU A 14 -23.92 -8.12 27.93
CA LEU A 14 -22.93 -7.18 27.41
C LEU A 14 -21.95 -7.86 26.44
N ILE A 15 -21.40 -9.03 26.78
CA ILE A 15 -20.53 -9.79 25.87
C ILE A 15 -21.26 -10.08 24.55
N TRP A 16 -22.51 -10.52 24.60
CA TRP A 16 -23.29 -10.75 23.38
C TRP A 16 -23.46 -9.47 22.56
N SER A 17 -23.74 -8.34 23.20
CA SER A 17 -23.91 -7.06 22.52
C SER A 17 -22.62 -6.43 21.97
N TYR A 18 -21.47 -6.64 22.61
CA TYR A 18 -20.18 -6.24 22.05
C TYR A 18 -19.73 -7.19 20.94
N ARG A 19 -20.09 -8.49 21.02
CA ARG A 19 -19.85 -9.46 19.94
C ARG A 19 -20.69 -9.15 18.70
N THR A 20 -21.96 -8.74 18.84
CA THR A 20 -22.77 -8.31 17.68
C THR A 20 -22.27 -7.00 17.09
N LEU A 21 -21.80 -6.05 17.91
CA LEU A 21 -21.12 -4.84 17.41
C LEU A 21 -19.88 -5.20 16.57
N GLY A 22 -18.99 -6.03 17.11
CA GLY A 22 -17.78 -6.48 16.41
C GLY A 22 -18.11 -7.22 15.11
N PHE A 23 -19.13 -8.09 15.13
CA PHE A 23 -19.61 -8.77 13.93
C PHE A 23 -20.04 -7.78 12.83
N PHE A 24 -20.91 -6.80 13.14
CA PHE A 24 -21.33 -5.81 12.13
C PHE A 24 -20.18 -4.92 11.64
N GLN A 25 -19.20 -4.62 12.49
CA GLN A 25 -18.01 -3.87 12.09
C GLN A 25 -17.12 -4.68 11.13
N THR A 26 -16.87 -5.96 11.42
CA THR A 26 -16.10 -6.85 10.53
C THR A 26 -16.85 -7.13 9.23
N ALA A 27 -18.15 -7.42 9.30
CA ALA A 27 -18.99 -7.63 8.12
C ALA A 27 -19.05 -6.38 7.23
N GLY A 28 -19.20 -5.19 7.81
CA GLY A 28 -19.16 -3.93 7.07
C GLY A 28 -17.81 -3.68 6.38
N LYS A 29 -16.69 -3.97 7.06
CA LYS A 29 -15.35 -3.91 6.44
C LYS A 29 -15.18 -4.91 5.29
N PHE A 30 -15.68 -6.14 5.46
CA PHE A 30 -15.68 -7.15 4.42
C PHE A 30 -16.48 -6.71 3.21
N SER A 31 -17.74 -6.29 3.38
CA SER A 31 -18.58 -5.82 2.28
C SER A 31 -17.98 -4.60 1.57
N PHE A 32 -17.34 -3.68 2.31
CA PHE A 32 -16.66 -2.54 1.70
C PHE A 32 -15.42 -2.94 0.89
N LEU A 33 -14.56 -3.82 1.41
CA LEU A 33 -13.39 -4.32 0.68
C LEU A 33 -13.80 -5.17 -0.53
N PHE A 34 -14.84 -5.99 -0.40
CA PHE A 34 -15.38 -6.77 -1.51
C PHE A 34 -16.00 -5.89 -2.60
N LEU A 35 -16.73 -4.84 -2.22
CA LEU A 35 -17.19 -3.80 -3.15
C LEU A 35 -16.01 -3.17 -3.91
N LEU A 36 -14.94 -2.80 -3.20
CA LEU A 36 -13.74 -2.24 -3.81
C LEU A 36 -13.10 -3.22 -4.81
N MET A 37 -13.02 -4.51 -4.47
CA MET A 37 -12.47 -5.52 -5.38
C MET A 37 -13.30 -5.69 -6.65
N ILE A 38 -14.65 -5.68 -6.55
CA ILE A 38 -15.56 -5.73 -7.70
C ILE A 38 -15.40 -4.48 -8.57
N LEU A 39 -15.41 -3.28 -7.96
CA LEU A 39 -15.38 -2.02 -8.70
C LEU A 39 -14.10 -1.85 -9.53
N PHE A 40 -12.97 -2.38 -9.09
CA PHE A 40 -11.67 -2.24 -9.77
C PHE A 40 -11.16 -3.56 -10.38
N ASN A 41 -12.03 -4.55 -10.57
CA ASN A 41 -11.68 -5.85 -11.19
C ASN A 41 -10.44 -6.55 -10.58
N LEU A 42 -10.26 -6.48 -9.24
CA LEU A 42 -9.05 -6.98 -8.56
C LEU A 42 -8.87 -8.51 -8.63
N TYR A 43 -9.76 -9.27 -9.28
CA TYR A 43 -9.53 -10.68 -9.56
C TYR A 43 -8.29 -10.91 -10.44
N GLU A 44 -7.91 -9.95 -11.30
CA GLU A 44 -6.71 -10.05 -12.14
C GLU A 44 -5.43 -10.28 -11.33
N LEU A 45 -5.33 -9.62 -10.17
CA LEU A 45 -4.19 -9.78 -9.24
C LEU A 45 -4.01 -11.24 -8.77
N ALA A 46 -5.07 -12.05 -8.76
CA ALA A 46 -4.98 -13.45 -8.39
C ALA A 46 -4.26 -14.28 -9.47
N TYR A 47 -4.39 -13.92 -10.76
CA TYR A 47 -3.76 -14.66 -11.86
C TYR A 47 -2.24 -14.48 -11.93
N TYR A 48 -1.68 -13.41 -11.33
CA TYR A 48 -0.22 -13.27 -11.15
C TYR A 48 0.36 -14.26 -10.14
N VAL A 49 -0.46 -14.98 -9.35
CA VAL A 49 -0.01 -15.98 -8.38
C VAL A 49 0.00 -17.37 -9.06
N PRO A 50 1.16 -18.03 -9.24
CA PRO A 50 1.26 -19.29 -10.00
C PRO A 50 0.44 -20.48 -9.44
N GLU A 51 -0.03 -20.39 -8.19
CA GLU A 51 -0.92 -21.38 -7.60
C GLU A 51 -2.38 -21.24 -8.07
N VAL A 52 -2.79 -20.04 -8.51
CA VAL A 52 -4.15 -19.77 -8.99
C VAL A 52 -4.40 -20.33 -10.38
N GLU A 53 -3.36 -20.51 -11.20
CA GLU A 53 -3.44 -21.29 -12.46
C GLU A 53 -3.85 -22.76 -12.24
N LYS A 54 -3.61 -23.31 -11.04
CA LYS A 54 -4.09 -24.65 -10.69
C LYS A 54 -5.55 -24.63 -10.26
N LEU A 55 -6.02 -23.50 -9.69
CA LEU A 55 -7.40 -23.25 -9.30
C LEU A 55 -8.30 -22.90 -10.49
N SER A 56 -7.79 -22.24 -11.53
CA SER A 56 -8.56 -21.95 -12.75
C SER A 56 -9.05 -23.21 -13.48
N LYS A 57 -8.48 -24.39 -13.21
CA LYS A 57 -9.04 -25.67 -13.66
C LYS A 57 -10.45 -25.96 -13.12
N PHE A 58 -10.87 -25.31 -12.03
CA PHE A 58 -12.24 -25.35 -11.51
C PHE A 58 -13.20 -24.38 -12.23
N GLN A 59 -12.70 -23.44 -13.04
CA GLN A 59 -13.50 -22.57 -13.92
C GLN A 59 -14.29 -23.38 -14.98
N THR A 60 -13.91 -24.63 -15.25
CA THR A 60 -14.70 -25.55 -16.09
C THR A 60 -16.01 -25.99 -15.42
N TYR A 61 -16.13 -25.87 -14.09
CA TYR A 61 -17.31 -26.29 -13.30
C TYR A 61 -18.14 -25.11 -12.78
N LEU A 62 -17.57 -23.91 -12.74
CA LEU A 62 -18.23 -22.67 -12.32
C LEU A 62 -18.12 -21.66 -13.45
N ASP A 63 -19.24 -21.08 -13.86
CA ASP A 63 -19.25 -19.99 -14.83
C ASP A 63 -18.23 -18.89 -14.45
N THR A 64 -17.53 -18.37 -15.47
CA THR A 64 -16.33 -17.54 -15.31
C THR A 64 -16.60 -16.32 -14.44
N TYR A 65 -17.79 -15.71 -14.59
CA TYR A 65 -18.25 -14.61 -13.76
C TYR A 65 -18.28 -14.97 -12.26
N TRP A 66 -18.89 -16.10 -11.93
CA TRP A 66 -19.01 -16.58 -10.55
C TRP A 66 -17.68 -17.06 -9.95
N PHE A 67 -16.78 -17.59 -10.78
CA PHE A 67 -15.42 -17.93 -10.36
C PHE A 67 -14.62 -16.67 -9.98
N ASN A 68 -14.62 -15.64 -10.84
CA ASN A 68 -13.93 -14.36 -10.58
C ASN A 68 -14.51 -13.64 -9.36
N LEU A 69 -15.84 -13.66 -9.20
CA LEU A 69 -16.52 -13.15 -8.02
C LEU A 69 -16.10 -13.90 -6.74
N GLY A 70 -15.91 -15.21 -6.84
CA GLY A 70 -15.38 -16.05 -5.77
C GLY A 70 -13.94 -15.69 -5.38
N LEU A 71 -13.06 -15.43 -6.35
CA LEU A 71 -11.70 -14.96 -6.11
C LEU A 71 -11.68 -13.60 -5.37
N MET A 72 -12.52 -12.65 -5.79
CA MET A 72 -12.64 -11.35 -5.11
C MET A 72 -13.20 -11.48 -3.69
N ALA A 73 -14.16 -12.37 -3.46
CA ALA A 73 -14.69 -12.64 -2.13
C ALA A 73 -13.62 -13.28 -1.22
N ALA A 74 -12.82 -14.21 -1.74
CA ALA A 74 -11.71 -14.83 -1.02
C ALA A 74 -10.60 -13.81 -0.69
N GLY A 75 -10.23 -12.95 -1.65
CA GLY A 75 -9.26 -11.88 -1.45
C GLY A 75 -9.70 -10.89 -0.36
N ALA A 76 -10.94 -10.41 -0.43
CA ALA A 76 -11.52 -9.54 0.60
C ALA A 76 -11.56 -10.21 1.98
N LEU A 77 -11.86 -11.51 2.04
CA LEU A 77 -11.84 -12.28 3.29
C LEU A 77 -10.42 -12.32 3.87
N VAL A 78 -9.41 -12.69 3.08
CA VAL A 78 -8.00 -12.72 3.52
C VAL A 78 -7.54 -11.34 4.01
N LEU A 79 -7.83 -10.28 3.26
CA LEU A 79 -7.49 -8.90 3.66
C LEU A 79 -8.18 -8.48 4.98
N THR A 80 -9.45 -8.82 5.20
CA THR A 80 -10.11 -8.51 6.49
C THR A 80 -9.50 -9.28 7.66
N LEU A 81 -9.11 -10.54 7.46
CA LEU A 81 -8.44 -11.34 8.49
C LEU A 81 -7.04 -10.80 8.79
N LEU A 82 -6.25 -10.45 7.78
CA LEU A 82 -4.94 -9.83 7.95
C LEU A 82 -5.03 -8.52 8.71
N PHE A 83 -5.93 -7.61 8.33
CA PHE A 83 -6.14 -6.36 9.06
C PHE A 83 -6.59 -6.60 10.51
N GLY A 84 -7.46 -7.60 10.73
CA GLY A 84 -7.88 -8.02 12.07
C GLY A 84 -6.74 -8.58 12.93
N LEU A 85 -5.83 -9.37 12.33
CA LEU A 85 -4.65 -9.92 12.99
C LEU A 85 -3.65 -8.82 13.33
N ILE A 86 -3.32 -7.93 12.38
CA ILE A 86 -2.43 -6.79 12.60
C ILE A 86 -2.94 -5.92 13.74
N HIS A 87 -4.23 -5.56 13.71
CA HIS A 87 -4.83 -4.76 14.78
C HIS A 87 -4.81 -5.48 16.15
N ARG A 88 -5.03 -6.79 16.17
CA ARG A 88 -4.95 -7.61 17.40
C ARG A 88 -3.52 -7.79 17.94
N LEU A 89 -2.50 -7.74 17.07
CA LEU A 89 -1.09 -7.80 17.47
C LEU A 89 -0.61 -6.45 18.03
N LEU A 90 -1.11 -5.34 17.48
CA LEU A 90 -0.81 -3.99 17.94
C LEU A 90 -1.57 -3.61 19.24
N ASP A 91 -2.83 -4.04 19.38
CA ASP A 91 -3.63 -3.75 20.58
C ASP A 91 -3.28 -4.73 21.72
N ARG A 92 -2.57 -4.21 22.73
CA ARG A 92 -2.05 -4.97 23.89
C ARG A 92 -3.21 -5.32 24.84
N SER A 93 -3.97 -6.34 24.43
CA SER A 93 -5.34 -6.69 24.85
C SER A 93 -5.77 -6.22 26.25
N ASN A 94 -6.61 -5.20 26.29
CA ASN A 94 -7.32 -4.81 27.50
C ASN A 94 -8.49 -5.78 27.72
N LYS A 95 -8.36 -6.71 28.67
CA LYS A 95 -9.39 -7.73 28.95
C LYS A 95 -10.70 -7.04 29.37
N PHE A 96 -11.83 -7.46 28.81
CA PHE A 96 -13.15 -6.87 29.09
C PHE A 96 -13.48 -6.96 30.59
N ASN A 97 -13.24 -5.89 31.34
CA ASN A 97 -13.49 -5.82 32.77
C ASN A 97 -14.86 -5.20 33.04
N LEU A 98 -15.86 -6.07 33.23
CA LEU A 98 -17.24 -5.68 33.49
C LEU A 98 -17.42 -4.86 34.78
N ILE A 99 -16.62 -5.13 35.82
CA ILE A 99 -16.69 -4.38 37.07
C ILE A 99 -16.28 -2.93 36.82
N THR A 100 -15.12 -2.70 36.20
CA THR A 100 -14.66 -1.36 35.78
C THR A 100 -15.68 -0.68 34.87
N LEU A 101 -16.31 -1.42 33.94
CA LEU A 101 -17.28 -0.86 33.00
C LEU A 101 -18.59 -0.42 33.70
N LEU A 102 -19.05 -1.20 34.69
CA LEU A 102 -20.21 -0.84 35.54
C LEU A 102 -19.89 0.32 36.48
N GLU A 103 -18.72 0.33 37.12
CA GLU A 103 -18.28 1.41 38.01
C GLU A 103 -18.05 2.74 37.28
N THR A 104 -17.55 2.70 36.04
CA THR A 104 -17.47 3.89 35.17
C THR A 104 -18.85 4.36 34.71
N GLY A 105 -19.78 3.43 34.47
CA GLY A 105 -21.14 3.76 34.04
C GLY A 105 -22.08 4.24 35.14
N PHE A 106 -21.80 3.90 36.41
CA PHE A 106 -22.65 4.19 37.57
C PHE A 106 -21.82 4.60 38.79
N PRO A 107 -21.76 5.91 39.14
CA PRO A 107 -20.88 6.40 40.20
C PRO A 107 -21.25 5.86 41.59
N GLU A 108 -22.52 5.49 41.81
CA GLU A 108 -23.02 4.88 43.05
C GLU A 108 -22.35 3.54 43.37
N LEU A 109 -21.92 2.79 42.35
CA LEU A 109 -21.27 1.48 42.49
C LEU A 109 -19.74 1.56 42.57
N LYS A 110 -19.15 2.73 42.30
CA LYS A 110 -17.68 2.93 42.24
C LYS A 110 -17.01 2.41 43.50
N THR A 111 -15.98 1.58 43.33
CA THR A 111 -15.27 0.75 44.33
C THR A 111 -16.13 -0.23 45.15
N ARG A 112 -17.41 0.07 45.42
CA ARG A 112 -18.33 -0.80 46.17
C ARG A 112 -18.58 -2.13 45.44
N LEU A 113 -18.71 -2.09 44.11
CA LEU A 113 -18.97 -3.29 43.30
C LEU A 113 -17.75 -4.22 43.31
N ALA A 114 -16.54 -3.70 43.11
CA ALA A 114 -15.31 -4.47 43.26
C ALA A 114 -15.19 -5.10 44.65
N THR A 115 -15.30 -4.31 45.73
CA THR A 115 -15.19 -4.82 47.10
C THR A 115 -16.27 -5.86 47.43
N ALA A 116 -17.50 -5.68 46.96
CA ALA A 116 -18.59 -6.64 47.14
C ALA A 116 -18.38 -7.95 46.33
N TYR A 117 -17.74 -7.87 45.16
CA TYR A 117 -17.39 -9.03 44.35
C TYR A 117 -16.27 -9.84 45.00
N ASP A 118 -15.19 -9.19 45.43
CA ASP A 118 -14.04 -9.84 46.06
C ASP A 118 -14.41 -10.50 47.40
N ASN A 119 -15.29 -9.85 48.18
CA ASN A 119 -15.78 -10.38 49.46
C ASN A 119 -17.07 -11.22 49.33
N SER A 120 -17.47 -11.61 48.12
CA SER A 120 -18.74 -12.31 47.87
C SER A 120 -18.90 -13.66 48.58
N GLN A 121 -17.79 -14.29 48.99
CA GLN A 121 -17.76 -15.52 49.77
C GLN A 121 -17.54 -15.32 51.28
N ASN A 122 -17.09 -14.14 51.72
CA ASN A 122 -16.78 -13.86 53.13
C ASN A 122 -17.94 -13.09 53.78
N ILE A 123 -18.83 -13.79 54.47
CA ILE A 123 -20.08 -13.25 55.02
C ILE A 123 -19.88 -12.81 56.47
N ASN A 124 -19.63 -11.52 56.65
CA ASN A 124 -19.64 -10.78 57.91
C ASN A 124 -20.82 -9.80 57.90
N ILE A 125 -21.21 -9.23 59.05
CA ILE A 125 -22.29 -8.24 59.18
C ILE A 125 -22.09 -7.05 58.21
N VAL A 126 -20.84 -6.57 58.10
CA VAL A 126 -20.47 -5.47 57.21
C VAL A 126 -20.59 -5.85 55.73
N THR A 127 -20.05 -7.02 55.34
CA THR A 127 -20.10 -7.46 53.93
C THR A 127 -21.49 -7.90 53.50
N LYS A 128 -22.31 -8.43 54.42
CA LYS A 128 -23.73 -8.71 54.19
C LYS A 128 -24.49 -7.43 53.83
N LYS A 129 -24.33 -6.36 54.62
CA LYS A 129 -24.95 -5.06 54.34
C LYS A 129 -24.46 -4.47 53.00
N LEU A 130 -23.15 -4.53 52.73
CA LEU A 130 -22.58 -4.10 51.45
C LEU A 130 -23.16 -4.87 50.26
N LEU A 131 -23.24 -6.20 50.35
CA LEU A 131 -23.81 -7.07 49.30
C LEU A 131 -25.29 -6.78 49.05
N GLU A 132 -26.05 -6.44 50.10
CA GLU A 132 -27.47 -6.09 50.00
C GLU A 132 -27.68 -4.72 49.35
N GLU A 133 -26.94 -3.69 49.77
CA GLU A 133 -26.94 -2.36 49.14
C GLU A 133 -26.54 -2.43 47.65
N VAL A 134 -25.44 -3.12 47.34
CA VAL A 134 -24.96 -3.31 45.95
C VAL A 134 -25.96 -4.12 45.12
N ASN A 135 -26.64 -5.11 45.70
CA ASN A 135 -27.69 -5.86 45.00
C ASN A 135 -28.90 -4.98 44.64
N ILE A 136 -29.35 -4.13 45.58
CA ILE A 136 -30.44 -3.17 45.33
C ILE A 136 -30.05 -2.20 44.21
N GLN A 137 -28.87 -1.58 44.30
CA GLN A 137 -28.34 -0.65 43.28
C GLN A 137 -28.20 -1.32 41.91
N LEU A 138 -27.61 -2.52 41.83
CA LEU A 138 -27.52 -3.31 40.60
C LEU A 138 -28.91 -3.62 40.03
N SER A 139 -29.89 -3.98 40.86
CA SER A 139 -31.24 -4.32 40.38
C SER A 139 -31.97 -3.11 39.76
N GLY A 140 -31.72 -1.90 40.27
CA GLY A 140 -32.26 -0.65 39.72
C GLY A 140 -31.61 -0.21 38.40
N ILE A 141 -30.42 -0.75 38.08
CA ILE A 141 -29.64 -0.36 36.92
C ILE A 141 -30.24 -0.90 35.61
N LYS A 142 -30.63 0.05 34.75
CA LYS A 142 -31.02 -0.24 33.36
C LYS A 142 -29.77 -0.50 32.52
N ILE A 143 -29.25 -1.74 32.55
CA ILE A 143 -28.06 -2.19 31.78
C ILE A 143 -28.09 -1.80 30.28
N ARG A 144 -29.29 -1.62 29.72
CA ARG A 144 -29.55 -1.07 28.38
C ARG A 144 -28.95 0.32 28.11
N LYS A 145 -28.57 1.09 29.15
CA LYS A 145 -27.86 2.39 29.05
C LYS A 145 -26.38 2.24 28.70
N ILE A 146 -25.73 1.17 29.19
CA ILE A 146 -24.31 0.88 28.96
C ILE A 146 -24.07 0.28 27.56
N VAL A 147 -25.08 -0.40 27.00
CA VAL A 147 -24.98 -1.03 25.68
C VAL A 147 -24.75 0.04 24.58
N PRO A 148 -23.76 -0.13 23.68
CA PRO A 148 -23.45 0.82 22.60
C PRO A 148 -24.46 0.76 21.43
N LYS A 149 -25.76 0.91 21.72
CA LYS A 149 -26.86 0.74 20.75
C LYS A 149 -26.74 1.63 19.53
N LYS A 150 -26.39 2.91 19.72
CA LYS A 150 -26.20 3.87 18.62
C LYS A 150 -25.08 3.42 17.68
N GLN A 151 -24.02 2.84 18.22
CA GLN A 151 -22.89 2.33 17.44
C GLN A 151 -23.27 1.05 16.69
N ILE A 152 -23.98 0.13 17.33
CA ILE A 152 -24.51 -1.09 16.67
C ILE A 152 -25.42 -0.72 15.51
N PHE A 153 -26.37 0.20 15.72
CA PHE A 153 -27.26 0.66 14.66
C PHE A 153 -26.50 1.34 13.51
N ARG A 154 -25.54 2.22 13.81
CA ARG A 154 -24.69 2.84 12.78
C ARG A 154 -23.90 1.80 12.00
N SER A 155 -23.26 0.83 12.66
CA SER A 155 -22.53 -0.25 12.00
C SER A 155 -23.44 -1.13 11.14
N PHE A 156 -24.65 -1.43 11.61
CA PHE A 156 -25.66 -2.17 10.84
C PHE A 156 -26.09 -1.42 9.57
N VAL A 157 -26.37 -0.11 9.66
CA VAL A 157 -26.74 0.71 8.49
C VAL A 157 -25.59 0.81 7.48
N ILE A 158 -24.34 0.98 7.94
CA ILE A 158 -23.16 0.99 7.04
C ILE A 158 -23.00 -0.37 6.34
N PHE A 159 -23.13 -1.47 7.08
CA PHE A 159 -23.11 -2.82 6.50
C PHE A 159 -24.24 -3.02 5.47
N LEU A 160 -25.46 -2.58 5.77
CA LEU A 160 -26.60 -2.69 4.87
C LEU A 160 -26.38 -1.91 3.56
N LEU A 161 -25.84 -0.69 3.64
CA LEU A 161 -25.51 0.12 2.46
C LEU A 161 -24.40 -0.53 1.62
N ALA A 162 -23.32 -1.00 2.25
CA ALA A 162 -22.22 -1.66 1.54
C ALA A 162 -22.68 -2.98 0.90
N ALA A 163 -23.45 -3.80 1.61
CA ALA A 163 -24.01 -5.04 1.08
C ALA A 163 -25.01 -4.78 -0.07
N GLY A 164 -25.85 -3.74 0.05
CA GLY A 164 -26.75 -3.33 -1.04
C GLY A 164 -26.00 -2.89 -2.29
N ALA A 165 -24.93 -2.09 -2.14
CA ALA A 165 -24.07 -1.70 -3.25
C ALA A 165 -23.38 -2.91 -3.92
N VAL A 166 -22.89 -3.87 -3.13
CA VAL A 166 -22.32 -5.14 -3.64
C VAL A 166 -23.37 -5.91 -4.44
N THR A 167 -24.58 -6.09 -3.92
CA THR A 167 -25.66 -6.80 -4.62
C THR A 167 -26.06 -6.11 -5.92
N PHE A 168 -26.09 -4.77 -5.93
CA PHE A 168 -26.35 -3.98 -7.13
C PHE A 168 -25.25 -4.18 -8.19
N CYS A 169 -23.97 -4.07 -7.81
CA CYS A 169 -22.86 -4.29 -8.75
C CYS A 169 -22.86 -5.72 -9.31
N ILE A 170 -23.21 -6.72 -8.49
CA ILE A 170 -23.33 -8.12 -8.95
C ILE A 170 -24.49 -8.31 -9.94
N HIS A 171 -25.63 -7.63 -9.74
CA HIS A 171 -26.79 -7.77 -10.61
C HIS A 171 -26.60 -7.05 -11.95
N GLU A 172 -26.06 -5.83 -11.94
CA GLU A 172 -25.82 -5.04 -13.15
C GLU A 172 -24.52 -5.43 -13.88
N GLY A 173 -23.68 -6.27 -13.27
CA GLY A 173 -22.32 -6.57 -13.77
C GLY A 173 -21.38 -5.35 -13.73
N PHE A 174 -21.68 -4.37 -12.86
CA PHE A 174 -20.98 -3.09 -12.84
C PHE A 174 -19.58 -3.21 -12.24
N SER A 175 -18.58 -2.88 -13.06
CA SER A 175 -17.20 -2.60 -12.67
C SER A 175 -16.70 -1.37 -13.42
N PHE A 176 -15.62 -0.74 -12.97
CA PHE A 176 -14.95 0.31 -13.71
C PHE A 176 -13.98 -0.30 -14.73
N ASP A 177 -13.76 0.41 -15.84
CA ASP A 177 -12.75 0.10 -16.86
C ASP A 177 -11.31 0.40 -16.37
N VAL A 178 -11.03 0.17 -15.09
CA VAL A 178 -9.74 0.35 -14.43
C VAL A 178 -9.21 -1.03 -14.07
N TYR A 179 -8.25 -1.50 -14.85
CA TYR A 179 -7.67 -2.82 -14.71
C TYR A 179 -6.34 -2.76 -13.94
N PRO A 180 -6.11 -3.59 -12.91
CA PRO A 180 -4.87 -3.56 -12.13
C PRO A 180 -3.62 -3.83 -12.97
N SER A 181 -3.76 -4.62 -14.05
CA SER A 181 -2.72 -4.87 -15.05
C SER A 181 -2.15 -3.57 -15.64
N GLN A 182 -3.02 -2.71 -16.19
CA GLN A 182 -2.63 -1.42 -16.78
C GLN A 182 -1.87 -0.51 -15.79
N LEU A 183 -2.30 -0.48 -14.52
CA LEU A 183 -1.64 0.30 -13.47
C LEU A 183 -0.28 -0.28 -13.05
N ILE A 184 -0.12 -1.60 -13.11
CA ILE A 184 1.17 -2.27 -12.83
C ILE A 184 2.14 -2.04 -13.98
N ASP A 185 1.66 -2.12 -15.22
CA ASP A 185 2.48 -1.87 -16.41
C ASP A 185 2.93 -0.40 -16.45
N GLU A 186 2.02 0.57 -16.24
CA GLU A 186 2.36 2.00 -16.13
C GLU A 186 3.32 2.29 -14.97
N LEU A 187 3.20 1.59 -13.83
CA LEU A 187 4.13 1.75 -12.71
C LEU A 187 5.50 1.11 -13.01
N LEU A 188 5.55 -0.02 -13.70
CA LEU A 188 6.79 -0.68 -14.10
C LEU A 188 7.54 0.16 -15.14
N ASP A 189 6.83 0.70 -16.13
CA ASP A 189 7.37 1.60 -17.14
C ASP A 189 7.89 2.89 -16.49
N ASN A 190 7.11 3.54 -15.61
CA ASN A 190 7.57 4.72 -14.86
C ASN A 190 8.77 4.43 -13.94
N MET A 191 8.84 3.24 -13.31
CA MET A 191 10.00 2.83 -12.50
C MET A 191 11.22 2.53 -13.37
N SER A 192 11.01 2.06 -14.60
CA SER A 192 12.07 1.87 -15.60
C SER A 192 12.58 3.22 -16.14
N ASP A 193 11.69 4.20 -16.38
CA ASP A 193 12.06 5.59 -16.72
C ASP A 193 12.76 6.27 -15.54
N LEU A 194 12.35 6.01 -14.30
CA LEU A 194 13.03 6.54 -13.11
C LEU A 194 14.44 5.95 -12.96
N ASN A 195 14.63 4.66 -13.21
CA ASN A 195 15.96 4.02 -13.23
C ASN A 195 16.81 4.51 -14.42
N ALA A 196 16.19 4.72 -15.59
CA ALA A 196 16.87 5.29 -16.75
C ALA A 196 17.31 6.73 -16.46
N ARG A 197 16.42 7.58 -15.92
CA ARG A 197 16.72 8.93 -15.47
C ARG A 197 17.78 8.96 -14.38
N ALA A 198 17.75 8.06 -13.39
CA ALA A 198 18.82 7.97 -12.40
C ALA A 198 20.17 7.59 -13.04
N ALA A 199 20.17 6.73 -14.06
CA ALA A 199 21.37 6.40 -14.85
C ALA A 199 21.81 7.51 -15.82
N TYR A 200 20.95 8.50 -16.11
CA TYR A 200 21.29 9.70 -16.89
C TYR A 200 21.59 10.92 -16.00
N GLU A 201 21.08 10.99 -14.77
CA GLU A 201 21.41 12.01 -13.76
C GLU A 201 22.78 11.77 -13.11
N GLU A 202 23.35 10.56 -13.19
CA GLU A 202 24.79 10.32 -12.93
C GLU A 202 25.69 10.70 -14.14
N LYS A 203 25.22 11.62 -14.98
CA LYS A 203 26.07 12.46 -15.83
C LYS A 203 25.77 13.93 -15.53
N GLU A 204 26.39 14.43 -14.45
CA GLU A 204 26.77 15.85 -14.44
C GLU A 204 27.47 16.16 -15.77
N GLU A 205 27.05 17.23 -16.43
CA GLU A 205 27.76 17.73 -17.60
C GLU A 205 29.17 18.13 -17.16
N VAL A 206 30.15 17.29 -17.44
CA VAL A 206 31.56 17.66 -17.35
C VAL A 206 31.81 18.70 -18.43
N VAL A 207 31.56 19.96 -18.07
CA VAL A 207 31.92 21.14 -18.85
C VAL A 207 33.39 20.96 -19.25
N PRO A 208 33.71 20.84 -20.55
CA PRO A 208 35.06 20.52 -20.97
C PRO A 208 35.98 21.69 -20.60
N ASP A 209 36.86 21.48 -19.63
CA ASP A 209 37.79 22.50 -19.18
C ASP A 209 38.72 22.88 -20.32
N SER A 210 38.48 24.05 -20.89
CA SER A 210 39.16 24.57 -22.09
C SER A 210 40.64 24.91 -21.85
N ARG A 211 41.13 24.77 -20.61
CA ARG A 211 42.51 25.06 -20.20
C ARG A 211 43.58 24.09 -20.73
N TYR A 212 43.20 22.95 -21.32
CA TYR A 212 44.15 21.96 -21.87
C TYR A 212 43.97 21.65 -23.36
N ARG A 213 43.84 22.68 -24.19
CA ARG A 213 43.81 22.55 -25.65
C ARG A 213 45.14 22.96 -26.29
N VAL A 214 46.17 22.11 -26.14
CA VAL A 214 47.48 22.31 -26.77
C VAL A 214 47.40 21.94 -28.26
N GLU A 215 47.22 22.95 -29.11
CA GLU A 215 47.30 22.77 -30.56
C GLU A 215 48.76 22.65 -31.01
N ALA A 216 49.23 21.40 -31.16
CA ALA A 216 50.56 21.10 -31.67
C ALA A 216 50.63 21.32 -33.21
N VAL A 217 50.90 22.56 -33.63
CA VAL A 217 51.10 22.90 -35.04
C VAL A 217 52.52 22.51 -35.49
N ILE A 218 52.64 21.49 -36.34
CA ILE A 218 53.91 21.11 -36.97
C ILE A 218 53.94 21.68 -38.40
N ILE A 219 54.83 22.65 -38.64
CA ILE A 219 55.01 23.27 -39.96
C ILE A 219 55.96 22.40 -40.79
N LYS A 220 55.48 21.92 -41.95
CA LYS A 220 56.34 21.25 -42.95
C LYS A 220 56.00 21.77 -44.36
N ASN A 221 56.98 22.42 -44.98
CA ASN A 221 56.91 22.94 -46.36
C ASN A 221 55.73 23.89 -46.67
N GLY A 222 55.41 24.81 -45.76
CA GLY A 222 54.65 26.03 -46.08
C GLY A 222 53.13 25.98 -45.86
N ASP A 223 52.50 24.81 -46.03
CA ASP A 223 51.04 24.68 -45.87
C ASP A 223 50.62 24.17 -44.49
N LYS A 224 49.48 24.68 -44.00
CA LYS A 224 48.91 24.33 -42.70
C LYS A 224 47.95 23.15 -42.85
N VAL A 225 48.19 22.08 -42.11
CA VAL A 225 47.30 20.91 -42.04
C VAL A 225 46.80 20.76 -40.60
N GLU A 226 45.49 20.87 -40.38
CA GLU A 226 44.88 20.52 -39.11
C GLU A 226 44.86 18.99 -38.94
N MET A 227 45.30 18.50 -37.77
CA MET A 227 45.22 17.08 -37.43
C MET A 227 44.38 16.91 -36.15
N LYS A 228 43.15 16.42 -36.29
CA LYS A 228 42.35 15.96 -35.15
C LYS A 228 42.84 14.59 -34.71
N ILE A 229 43.63 14.55 -33.64
CA ILE A 229 43.90 13.32 -32.90
C ILE A 229 42.69 13.05 -32.00
N ASN A 230 42.02 11.90 -32.19
CA ASN A 230 40.96 11.47 -31.27
C ASN A 230 41.60 10.73 -30.07
N PRO A 231 41.47 11.23 -28.83
CA PRO A 231 42.07 10.61 -27.65
C PRO A 231 41.46 9.26 -27.25
N SER A 232 40.35 8.83 -27.87
CA SER A 232 39.70 7.54 -27.55
C SER A 232 40.42 6.30 -28.11
N LEU A 233 41.55 6.44 -28.79
CA LEU A 233 42.37 5.32 -29.31
C LEU A 233 43.54 4.95 -28.39
N GLY A 234 43.41 5.22 -27.09
CA GLY A 234 44.35 4.78 -26.06
C GLY A 234 44.13 3.32 -25.64
N LEU A 235 44.83 2.38 -26.29
CA LEU A 235 45.05 1.05 -25.70
C LEU A 235 45.81 1.22 -24.38
N GLY A 236 45.23 0.72 -23.30
CA GLY A 236 45.57 1.16 -21.95
C GLY A 236 46.99 0.80 -21.49
N PHE A 237 47.68 1.81 -20.95
CA PHE A 237 48.86 1.63 -20.10
C PHE A 237 48.77 2.58 -18.91
N THR A 238 48.86 2.02 -17.70
CA THR A 238 48.98 2.81 -16.47
C THR A 238 50.42 3.31 -16.31
N SER A 239 50.58 4.55 -15.84
CA SER A 239 51.87 5.02 -15.31
C SER A 239 51.61 5.89 -14.08
N GLN A 240 52.42 5.67 -13.05
CA GLN A 240 52.33 6.37 -11.78
C GLN A 240 52.81 7.82 -11.95
N VAL A 241 52.18 8.75 -11.23
CA VAL A 241 52.60 10.16 -11.21
C VAL A 241 53.65 10.31 -10.11
N ASP A 242 54.88 10.68 -10.49
CA ASP A 242 55.91 11.14 -9.55
C ASP A 242 55.68 12.59 -9.12
N ALA A 243 56.07 12.91 -7.88
CA ALA A 243 55.42 13.93 -7.07
C ALA A 243 56.00 15.37 -7.14
N ASP A 244 56.53 15.80 -8.29
CA ASP A 244 57.34 17.03 -8.40
C ASP A 244 56.76 18.13 -9.33
N THR A 245 55.43 18.29 -9.41
CA THR A 245 54.82 19.44 -10.13
C THR A 245 53.61 20.06 -9.43
N GLU A 246 53.61 20.05 -8.08
CA GLU A 246 52.95 21.13 -7.35
C GLU A 246 53.78 22.41 -7.50
N LYS A 247 53.30 23.37 -8.33
CA LYS A 247 53.32 24.80 -7.96
C LYS A 247 52.60 25.73 -8.94
N ASN A 248 51.95 26.72 -8.33
CA ASN A 248 51.47 28.00 -8.89
C ASN A 248 50.06 27.99 -9.50
N PHE A 249 49.09 28.04 -8.58
CA PHE A 249 47.72 28.57 -8.73
C PHE A 249 47.67 30.06 -9.16
N ASN A 250 46.43 30.54 -9.40
CA ASN A 250 45.95 31.94 -9.61
C ASN A 250 46.06 32.44 -11.08
N GLU A 251 45.15 33.24 -11.67
CA GLU A 251 43.80 33.80 -11.37
C GLU A 251 43.21 34.37 -12.71
N SER A 252 41.93 34.76 -12.97
CA SER A 252 40.61 34.72 -12.28
C SER A 252 39.45 34.94 -13.32
N LYS A 253 38.20 35.20 -12.86
CA LYS A 253 37.08 36.04 -13.41
C LYS A 253 37.00 36.39 -14.93
N SER A 254 35.84 36.58 -15.62
CA SER A 254 34.39 36.63 -15.32
C SER A 254 33.56 36.99 -16.60
N GLY A 255 32.28 36.55 -16.72
CA GLY A 255 31.24 37.05 -17.68
C GLY A 255 30.82 36.06 -18.79
N LEU A 256 29.53 35.66 -19.01
CA LEU A 256 28.32 36.39 -19.49
C LEU A 256 28.50 36.95 -20.92
N GLU A 257 27.66 36.76 -21.95
CA GLU A 257 26.22 36.39 -22.18
C GLU A 257 26.12 35.47 -23.45
N ASP A 258 25.21 34.51 -23.67
CA ASP A 258 23.71 34.44 -23.74
C ASP A 258 23.15 34.44 -25.19
N GLU A 259 22.49 33.36 -25.63
CA GLU A 259 21.34 33.28 -26.57
C GLU A 259 20.98 31.83 -26.98
N PHE A 260 19.72 31.42 -26.80
CA PHE A 260 19.17 30.12 -27.25
C PHE A 260 18.52 30.21 -28.64
N ARG A 261 18.65 29.17 -29.48
CA ARG A 261 17.86 28.99 -30.71
C ARG A 261 17.27 27.58 -30.83
N GLN A 262 16.03 27.51 -31.31
CA GLN A 262 15.20 26.30 -31.36
C GLN A 262 15.48 25.38 -32.57
N SER A 263 14.92 24.16 -32.48
CA SER A 263 15.18 22.94 -33.25
C SER A 263 14.95 23.01 -34.76
N GLN A 264 15.67 22.14 -35.49
CA GLN A 264 15.36 21.75 -36.87
C GLN A 264 14.94 20.28 -36.94
N THR A 265 13.96 19.99 -37.80
CA THR A 265 13.43 18.64 -38.05
C THR A 265 14.44 17.77 -38.78
N TYR A 266 14.71 16.57 -38.26
CA TYR A 266 15.61 15.60 -38.88
C TYR A 266 14.83 14.71 -39.87
N SER A 267 15.37 14.54 -41.07
CA SER A 267 14.84 13.63 -42.09
C SER A 267 16.03 12.88 -42.70
N GLU A 268 16.10 11.58 -42.42
CA GLU A 268 17.26 10.75 -42.74
C GLU A 268 17.00 9.95 -44.02
N ASN A 269 17.79 10.18 -45.06
CA ASN A 269 17.80 9.32 -46.24
C ASN A 269 18.63 8.07 -45.94
N LEU A 270 17.99 6.90 -45.92
CA LEU A 270 18.70 5.64 -45.72
C LEU A 270 19.62 5.31 -46.92
N PRO A 271 20.80 4.71 -46.70
CA PRO A 271 21.67 4.26 -47.79
C PRO A 271 21.05 3.10 -48.59
N GLU A 272 21.14 3.15 -49.92
CA GLU A 272 20.58 2.15 -50.86
C GLU A 272 21.06 0.72 -50.57
N GLU A 273 22.26 0.53 -50.01
CA GLU A 273 22.83 -0.78 -49.67
C GLU A 273 21.91 -1.63 -48.77
N TYR A 274 21.10 -1.00 -47.92
CA TYR A 274 20.23 -1.70 -46.96
C TYR A 274 18.82 -2.00 -47.50
N GLU A 275 18.41 -1.46 -48.65
CA GLU A 275 17.06 -1.67 -49.21
C GLU A 275 16.78 -3.16 -49.48
N SER A 276 17.78 -3.87 -50.02
CA SER A 276 17.68 -5.30 -50.31
C SER A 276 17.45 -6.15 -49.05
N LEU A 277 18.09 -5.78 -47.95
CA LEU A 277 18.06 -6.47 -46.66
C LEU A 277 16.72 -6.22 -45.94
N ILE A 278 16.23 -4.98 -46.00
CA ILE A 278 14.90 -4.59 -45.49
C ILE A 278 13.80 -5.34 -46.26
N LYS A 279 13.90 -5.40 -47.60
CA LYS A 279 12.91 -6.10 -48.43
C LYS A 279 12.84 -7.60 -48.13
N GLN A 280 14.00 -8.24 -47.96
CA GLN A 280 14.07 -9.66 -47.60
C GLN A 280 13.48 -9.95 -46.21
N TYR A 281 13.63 -9.03 -45.26
CA TYR A 281 13.01 -9.13 -43.92
C TYR A 281 11.48 -9.07 -43.99
N PHE A 282 10.92 -8.17 -44.81
CA PHE A 282 9.46 -8.07 -44.97
C PHE A 282 8.86 -9.21 -45.80
N GLU A 283 9.56 -9.76 -46.80
CA GLU A 283 9.13 -10.99 -47.49
C GLU A 283 9.03 -12.17 -46.51
N ALA A 284 10.03 -12.35 -45.63
CA ALA A 284 10.04 -13.42 -44.63
C ALA A 284 8.93 -13.28 -43.56
N LEU A 285 8.43 -12.07 -43.31
CA LEU A 285 7.26 -11.82 -42.45
C LEU A 285 5.91 -12.08 -43.15
N SER A 286 5.92 -12.34 -44.46
CA SER A 286 4.71 -12.48 -45.29
C SER A 286 4.44 -13.90 -45.82
N SER A 287 5.29 -14.88 -45.47
CA SER A 287 5.19 -16.29 -45.90
C SER A 287 4.68 -17.22 -44.79
#